data_AF-A0A9N8M2M6-F1
#
_entry.id   AF-A0A9N8M2M6-F1
#
_cell.length_a   1.000
_cell.length_b   1.000
_cell.length_c   1.000
_cell.angle_alpha   90.00
_cell.angle_beta   90.00
_cell.angle_gamma   90.00
#
_symmetry.space_group_name_H-M   'P 1'
#
loop_
_entity.id
_entity.type
_entity.pdbx_description
1 polymer ?
#
loop_
_entity_poly.entity_id
_entity_poly.type
_entity_poly.pdbx_seq_one_letter_code
_entity_poly.pdbx_strand_id
1 'polypeptide(L)'
;MPSAYQEEEERVLCAVEEAQKSEGKINLSAIARKHNVDVQRLTRRYNGKASKSTRAPTNRKLNDTEEKVLLAWIGILDGLEISARPRLIQASADQILRDAHTDPNTVPLTVGAHWVENFIKRNPELSKVLRKASQGHPAARNLAGRYLEHG
;
A
#
# COMPACT_ATOMS: atom_id res chain seq x y z
N MET A 1 -16.98 -16.77 -5.96
CA MET A 1 -17.96 -16.45 -4.90
C MET A 1 -17.46 -15.23 -4.16
N PRO A 2 -18.25 -14.16 -4.06
CA PRO A 2 -17.90 -13.02 -3.20
C PRO A 2 -17.67 -13.52 -1.77
N SER A 3 -16.73 -12.90 -1.07
CA SER A 3 -16.51 -13.20 0.35
C SER A 3 -17.76 -12.82 1.14
N ALA A 4 -18.08 -13.55 2.22
CA ALA A 4 -19.14 -13.17 3.15
C ALA A 4 -19.03 -11.70 3.62
N TYR A 5 -17.80 -11.16 3.68
CA TYR A 5 -17.57 -9.75 3.97
C TYR A 5 -18.08 -8.79 2.87
N GLN A 6 -17.92 -9.17 1.60
CA GLN A 6 -18.37 -8.36 0.46
C GLN A 6 -19.89 -8.32 0.39
N GLU A 7 -20.54 -9.47 0.57
CA GLU A 7 -22.01 -9.57 0.61
C GLU A 7 -22.63 -8.78 1.76
N GLU A 8 -21.99 -8.80 2.93
CA GLU A 8 -22.39 -7.95 4.05
C GLU A 8 -22.24 -6.46 3.71
N GLU A 9 -21.18 -6.09 3.00
CA GLU A 9 -20.93 -4.69 2.66
C GLU A 9 -21.85 -4.15 1.57
N GLU A 10 -22.24 -4.99 0.61
CA GLU A 10 -23.27 -4.67 -0.38
C GLU A 10 -24.62 -4.36 0.31
N ARG A 11 -25.01 -5.15 1.32
CA ARG A 11 -26.22 -4.88 2.11
C ARG A 11 -26.12 -3.57 2.87
N VAL A 12 -24.95 -3.23 3.42
CA VAL A 12 -24.74 -1.95 4.09
C VAL A 12 -24.84 -0.78 3.11
N LEU A 13 -24.32 -0.91 1.89
CA LEU A 13 -24.45 0.13 0.86
C LEU A 13 -25.91 0.34 0.44
N CYS A 14 -26.67 -0.75 0.24
CA CYS A 14 -28.11 -0.67 -0.02
C CYS A 14 -28.87 0.06 1.10
N ALA A 15 -28.52 -0.24 2.36
CA ALA A 15 -29.10 0.42 3.53
C ALA A 15 -28.74 1.92 3.60
N VAL A 16 -27.53 2.30 3.20
CA VAL A 16 -27.13 3.73 3.12
C VAL A 16 -27.92 4.46 2.05
N GLU A 17 -28.07 3.87 0.86
CA GLU A 17 -28.87 4.48 -0.21
C GLU A 17 -30.33 4.68 0.21
N GLU A 18 -30.93 3.70 0.90
CA GLU A 18 -32.29 3.84 1.43
C GLU A 18 -32.37 4.96 2.48
N ALA A 19 -31.39 5.05 3.38
CA ALA A 19 -31.32 6.13 4.36
C ALA A 19 -31.20 7.51 3.70
N GLN A 20 -30.41 7.63 2.64
CA GLN A 20 -30.22 8.88 1.89
C GLN A 20 -31.46 9.30 1.10
N LYS A 21 -32.23 8.33 0.59
CA LYS A 21 -33.50 8.57 -0.14
C LYS A 21 -34.68 8.89 0.79
N SER A 22 -34.55 8.65 2.09
CA SER A 22 -35.64 8.89 3.03
C SER A 22 -35.86 10.39 3.27
N GLU A 23 -37.07 10.87 2.98
CA GLU A 23 -37.47 12.25 3.25
C GLU A 23 -37.90 12.37 4.73
N GLY A 24 -37.14 13.13 5.52
CA GLY A 24 -37.46 13.44 6.93
C GLY A 24 -36.51 12.82 7.95
N LYS A 25 -37.03 12.47 9.14
CA LYS A 25 -36.21 11.96 10.26
C LYS A 25 -35.78 10.52 10.00
N ILE A 26 -34.50 10.35 9.67
CA ILE A 26 -33.89 9.06 9.34
C ILE A 26 -33.83 8.16 10.59
N ASN A 27 -34.39 6.97 10.50
CA ASN A 27 -34.29 5.94 11.53
C ASN A 27 -33.34 4.83 11.07
N LEU A 28 -32.04 5.03 11.29
CA LEU A 28 -31.00 4.06 10.90
C LEU A 28 -31.20 2.69 11.55
N SER A 29 -31.75 2.60 12.76
CA SER A 29 -32.00 1.33 13.43
C SER A 29 -33.06 0.49 12.73
N ALA A 30 -34.12 1.12 12.20
CA ALA A 30 -35.14 0.43 11.43
C ALA A 30 -34.59 -0.07 10.08
N ILE A 31 -33.84 0.78 9.39
CA ILE A 31 -33.21 0.44 8.11
C ILE A 31 -32.19 -0.70 8.28
N ALA A 32 -31.37 -0.64 9.33
CA ALA A 32 -30.40 -1.70 9.64
C ALA A 32 -31.08 -3.07 9.83
N ARG A 33 -32.21 -3.12 10.54
CA ARG A 33 -33.00 -4.35 10.72
C ARG A 33 -33.58 -4.85 9.40
N LYS A 34 -34.09 -3.96 8.55
CA LYS A 34 -34.63 -4.29 7.22
C LYS A 34 -33.58 -4.96 6.33
N HIS A 35 -32.35 -4.45 6.36
CA HIS A 35 -31.23 -4.96 5.56
C HIS A 35 -30.41 -6.06 6.26
N ASN A 36 -30.77 -6.43 7.48
CA ASN A 36 -30.03 -7.38 8.32
C ASN A 36 -28.54 -7.02 8.46
N VAL A 37 -28.27 -5.76 8.80
CA VAL A 37 -26.92 -5.21 9.02
C VAL A 37 -26.78 -4.62 10.41
N ASP A 38 -25.56 -4.54 10.92
CA ASP A 38 -25.27 -3.89 12.19
C ASP A 38 -25.51 -2.36 12.11
N VAL A 39 -26.17 -1.81 13.14
CA VAL A 39 -26.55 -0.38 13.20
C VAL A 39 -25.32 0.51 13.26
N GLN A 40 -24.26 0.11 13.98
CA GLN A 40 -23.04 0.92 14.08
C GLN A 40 -22.31 0.96 12.73
N ARG A 41 -22.28 -0.18 12.01
CA ARG A 41 -21.69 -0.28 10.68
C ARG A 41 -22.43 0.60 9.68
N LEU A 42 -23.77 0.56 9.66
CA LEU A 42 -24.60 1.45 8.86
C LEU A 42 -24.35 2.92 9.20
N THR A 43 -24.33 3.28 10.48
CA THR A 43 -24.10 4.66 10.94
C THR A 43 -22.75 5.20 10.49
N ARG A 44 -21.68 4.39 10.59
CA ARG A 44 -20.34 4.77 10.11
C ARG A 44 -20.35 5.04 8.61
N ARG A 45 -21.01 4.19 7.81
CA ARG A 45 -21.07 4.34 6.35
C ARG A 45 -21.93 5.52 5.92
N TYR A 46 -23.06 5.73 6.59
CA TYR A 46 -23.91 6.91 6.39
C TYR A 46 -23.13 8.21 6.65
N ASN A 47 -22.27 8.23 7.67
CA ASN A 47 -21.36 9.34 7.96
C ASN A 47 -20.10 9.40 7.07
N GLY A 48 -20.08 8.69 5.93
CA GLY A 48 -18.99 8.73 4.94
C GLY A 48 -17.71 8.01 5.34
N LYS A 49 -17.71 7.14 6.37
CA LYS A 49 -16.51 6.36 6.71
C LYS A 49 -16.33 5.21 5.71
N ALA A 50 -15.12 5.07 5.16
CA ALA A 50 -14.76 4.00 4.24
C ALA A 50 -14.76 2.60 4.89
N SER A 51 -15.02 1.58 4.07
CA SER A 51 -14.97 0.17 4.45
C SER A 51 -13.56 -0.36 4.63
N LYS A 52 -13.41 -1.56 5.19
CA LYS A 52 -12.08 -2.20 5.26
C LYS A 52 -11.51 -2.43 3.85
N SER A 53 -12.37 -2.73 2.88
CA SER A 53 -11.97 -2.95 1.48
C SER A 53 -11.64 -1.65 0.75
N THR A 54 -12.33 -0.55 1.05
CA THR A 54 -12.15 0.74 0.35
C THR A 54 -11.19 1.69 1.08
N ARG A 55 -10.96 1.49 2.39
CA ARG A 55 -10.06 2.34 3.18
C ARG A 55 -8.61 2.12 2.75
N ALA A 56 -7.90 3.21 2.49
CA ALA A 56 -6.46 3.17 2.30
C ALA A 56 -5.76 2.52 3.51
N PRO A 57 -4.82 1.58 3.30
CA PRO A 57 -4.11 0.93 4.40
C PRO A 57 -3.48 1.97 5.32
N THR A 58 -3.71 1.89 6.63
CA THR A 58 -3.17 2.85 7.62
C THR A 58 -1.64 2.98 7.56
N ASN A 59 -0.97 1.95 7.07
CA ASN A 59 0.49 1.88 6.95
C ASN A 59 1.02 2.33 5.59
N ARG A 60 0.16 2.88 4.72
CA ARG A 60 0.55 3.44 3.43
C ARG A 60 1.16 4.82 3.66
N LYS A 61 2.50 4.89 3.67
CA LYS A 61 3.26 6.13 3.86
C LYS A 61 3.36 6.98 2.59
N LEU A 62 3.53 6.33 1.42
CA LEU A 62 3.56 7.00 0.12
C LEU A 62 2.14 7.11 -0.45
N ASN A 63 1.81 8.26 -1.05
CA ASN A 63 0.58 8.42 -1.82
C ASN A 63 0.62 7.63 -3.15
N ASP A 64 -0.50 7.56 -3.87
CA ASP A 64 -0.58 6.79 -5.13
C ASP A 64 0.43 7.24 -6.19
N THR A 65 0.72 8.55 -6.26
CA THR A 65 1.66 9.13 -7.22
C THR A 65 3.09 8.81 -6.85
N GLU A 66 3.46 9.00 -5.58
CA GLU A 66 4.77 8.67 -5.03
C GLU A 66 5.08 7.17 -5.16
N GLU A 67 4.07 6.32 -4.91
CA GLU A 67 4.22 4.88 -5.05
C GLU A 67 4.46 4.48 -6.52
N LYS A 68 3.79 5.14 -7.48
CA LYS A 68 4.06 4.95 -8.92
C LYS A 68 5.47 5.37 -9.31
N VAL A 69 5.97 6.49 -8.78
CA VAL A 69 7.34 6.95 -9.02
C VAL A 69 8.35 5.91 -8.52
N LEU A 70 8.17 5.39 -7.31
CA LEU A 70 9.04 4.37 -6.76
C LEU A 70 9.01 3.06 -7.58
N LEU A 71 7.83 2.63 -8.04
CA LEU A 71 7.69 1.45 -8.91
C LEU A 71 8.41 1.64 -10.25
N ALA A 72 8.27 2.80 -10.89
CA ALA A 72 8.95 3.11 -12.14
C ALA A 72 10.47 3.08 -11.96
N TRP A 73 10.97 3.66 -10.86
CA TRP A 73 12.40 3.63 -10.53
C TRP A 73 12.93 2.21 -10.31
N ILE A 74 12.18 1.32 -9.64
CA ILE A 74 12.56 -0.09 -9.51
C ILE A 74 12.59 -0.79 -10.88
N GLY A 75 11.67 -0.45 -11.78
CA GLY A 75 11.67 -0.97 -13.16
C GLY A 75 12.93 -0.57 -13.93
N ILE A 76 13.42 0.67 -13.74
CA ILE A 76 14.70 1.12 -14.31
C ILE A 76 15.87 0.30 -13.74
N LEU A 77 15.88 0.03 -12.43
CA LEU A 77 16.93 -0.79 -11.81
C LEU A 77 16.94 -2.23 -12.35
N ASP A 78 15.77 -2.85 -12.56
CA ASP A 78 15.67 -4.18 -13.16
C ASP A 78 16.25 -4.20 -14.59
N GLY A 79 15.92 -3.18 -15.40
CA GLY A 79 16.46 -3.03 -16.76
C GLY A 79 17.97 -2.78 -16.81
N LEU A 80 18.54 -2.18 -15.76
CA LEU A 80 19.99 -1.99 -15.60
C LEU A 80 20.68 -3.19 -14.94
N GLU A 81 19.96 -4.27 -14.67
CA GLU A 81 20.44 -5.46 -13.93
C GLU A 81 20.99 -5.13 -12.52
N ILE A 82 20.57 -4.02 -11.94
CA ILE A 82 20.97 -3.59 -10.60
C ILE A 82 20.01 -4.19 -9.56
N SER A 83 20.59 -4.83 -8.54
CA SER A 83 19.84 -5.42 -7.45
C SER A 83 19.14 -4.35 -6.60
N ALA A 84 17.82 -4.21 -6.73
CA ALA A 84 16.98 -3.31 -5.94
C ALA A 84 16.81 -3.80 -4.49
N ARG A 85 17.90 -3.84 -3.71
CA ARG A 85 17.89 -4.38 -2.33
C ARG A 85 16.83 -3.67 -1.47
N PRO A 86 16.20 -4.35 -0.49
CA PRO A 86 15.19 -3.74 0.39
C PRO A 86 15.64 -2.43 1.04
N ARG A 87 16.91 -2.35 1.47
CA ARG A 87 17.50 -1.13 2.05
C ARG A 87 17.53 0.04 1.06
N LEU A 88 17.80 -0.25 -0.21
CA LEU A 88 17.83 0.75 -1.27
C LEU A 88 16.41 1.23 -1.60
N ILE A 89 15.42 0.33 -1.61
CA ILE A 89 13.99 0.69 -1.76
C ILE A 89 13.54 1.59 -0.60
N GLN A 90 13.91 1.25 0.64
CA GLN A 90 13.62 2.07 1.81
C GLN A 90 14.23 3.47 1.69
N ALA A 91 15.51 3.56 1.35
CA ALA A 91 16.20 4.85 1.20
C ALA A 91 15.55 5.73 0.12
N SER A 92 15.15 5.15 -1.02
CA SER A 92 14.44 5.90 -2.06
C SER A 92 13.05 6.34 -1.64
N ALA A 93 12.32 5.52 -0.87
CA ALA A 93 11.04 5.91 -0.31
C ALA A 93 11.17 7.06 0.69
N ASP A 94 12.18 7.01 1.58
CA ASP A 94 12.49 8.08 2.51
C ASP A 94 12.92 9.37 1.79
N GLN A 95 13.63 9.26 0.67
CA GLN A 95 14.00 10.40 -0.15
C GLN A 95 12.78 11.06 -0.79
N ILE A 96 11.85 10.27 -1.36
CA ILE A 96 10.59 10.80 -1.92
C ILE A 96 9.79 11.55 -0.85
N LEU A 97 9.69 10.99 0.37
CA LEU A 97 9.01 11.63 1.50
C LEU A 97 9.70 12.94 1.93
N ARG A 98 11.03 12.99 1.85
CA ARG A 98 11.82 14.19 2.14
C ARG A 98 11.61 15.27 1.08
N ASP A 99 11.57 14.90 -0.19
CA ASP A 99 11.37 15.84 -1.30
C ASP A 99 9.94 16.40 -1.31
N ALA A 100 8.95 15.59 -0.90
CA ALA A 100 7.56 16.01 -0.73
C ALA A 100 7.34 16.88 0.53
N HIS A 101 8.31 16.94 1.43
CA HIS A 101 8.18 17.64 2.69
C HIS A 101 8.27 19.16 2.51
N THR A 102 7.18 19.87 2.84
CA THR A 102 7.09 21.32 2.63
C THR A 102 7.27 22.14 3.92
N ASP A 103 7.03 21.55 5.09
CA ASP A 103 7.04 22.29 6.37
C ASP A 103 8.42 22.27 7.04
N PRO A 104 9.13 23.41 7.11
CA PRO A 104 10.48 23.46 7.68
C PRO A 104 10.54 23.21 9.20
N ASN A 105 9.42 23.25 9.91
CA ASN A 105 9.38 23.10 11.37
C ASN A 105 9.17 21.65 11.82
N THR A 106 9.01 20.71 10.88
CA THR A 106 8.78 19.30 11.19
C THR A 106 9.85 18.44 10.55
N VAL A 107 10.05 17.23 11.09
CA VAL A 107 11.00 16.28 10.50
C VAL A 107 10.28 15.50 9.40
N PRO A 108 10.90 15.32 8.21
CA PRO A 108 10.33 14.48 7.16
C PRO A 108 9.99 13.08 7.68
N LEU A 109 8.85 12.56 7.25
CA LEU A 109 8.44 11.21 7.60
C LEU A 109 9.41 10.19 6.99
N THR A 110 9.69 9.13 7.75
CA THR A 110 10.41 7.95 7.26
C THR A 110 9.50 6.74 7.26
N VAL A 111 9.81 5.78 6.39
CA VAL A 111 9.11 4.50 6.34
C VAL A 111 9.61 3.58 7.46
N GLY A 112 8.71 2.81 8.06
CA GLY A 112 9.04 1.88 9.15
C GLY A 112 9.75 0.61 8.66
N ALA A 113 10.34 -0.15 9.59
CA ALA A 113 11.14 -1.35 9.29
C ALA A 113 10.40 -2.40 8.43
N HIS A 114 9.10 -2.61 8.65
CA HIS A 114 8.29 -3.57 7.90
C HIS A 114 7.61 -2.98 6.65
N TRP A 115 7.85 -1.70 6.35
CA TRP A 115 7.17 -1.04 5.24
C TRP A 115 7.55 -1.66 3.90
N VAL A 116 8.84 -1.95 3.67
CA VAL A 116 9.32 -2.54 2.42
C VAL A 116 8.74 -3.93 2.19
N GLU A 117 8.71 -4.79 3.21
CA GLU A 117 8.10 -6.12 3.10
C GLU A 117 6.61 -6.03 2.72
N ASN A 118 5.88 -5.13 3.38
CA ASN A 118 4.47 -4.91 3.07
C ASN A 118 4.26 -4.26 1.69
N PHE A 119 5.16 -3.39 1.26
CA PHE A 119 5.17 -2.82 -0.08
C PHE A 119 5.37 -3.88 -1.15
N ILE A 120 6.31 -4.81 -0.96
CA ILE A 120 6.54 -5.93 -1.87
C ILE A 120 5.34 -6.88 -1.90
N LYS A 121 4.74 -7.20 -0.74
CA LYS A 121 3.54 -8.06 -0.66
C LYS A 121 2.35 -7.47 -1.42
N ARG A 122 2.22 -6.14 -1.47
CA ARG A 122 1.15 -5.45 -2.22
C ARG A 122 1.43 -5.37 -3.73
N ASN A 123 2.69 -5.47 -4.14
CA ASN A 123 3.12 -5.34 -5.53
C ASN A 123 3.79 -6.65 -5.99
N PRO A 124 2.99 -7.69 -6.35
CA PRO A 124 3.52 -9.03 -6.62
C PRO A 124 4.53 -9.06 -7.78
N GLU A 125 4.48 -8.13 -8.73
CA GLU A 125 5.47 -8.03 -9.81
C GLU A 125 6.89 -7.74 -9.30
N LEU A 126 7.03 -7.03 -8.18
CA LEU A 126 8.34 -6.77 -7.57
C LEU A 126 8.99 -8.03 -7.01
N SER A 127 8.20 -9.03 -6.61
CA SER A 127 8.73 -10.27 -6.04
C SER A 127 9.59 -11.07 -7.03
N LYS A 128 9.37 -10.88 -8.34
CA LYS A 128 10.16 -11.51 -9.40
C LYS A 128 11.47 -10.75 -9.61
N VAL A 129 11.40 -9.43 -9.72
CA VAL A 129 12.54 -8.50 -9.86
C VAL A 129 13.55 -8.71 -8.72
N LEU A 130 13.06 -8.73 -7.48
CA LEU A 130 13.92 -8.85 -6.29
C LEU A 130 14.57 -10.23 -6.11
N ARG A 131 13.98 -11.28 -6.69
CA ARG A 131 14.51 -12.64 -6.61
C ARG A 131 15.64 -12.88 -7.61
N LYS A 132 15.53 -12.29 -8.81
CA LYS A 132 16.63 -12.26 -9.79
C LYS A 132 17.85 -11.56 -9.20
N ALA A 133 17.61 -10.47 -8.48
CA ALA A 133 18.61 -9.65 -7.82
C ALA A 133 19.35 -10.32 -6.64
N SER A 134 18.81 -11.39 -6.04
CA SER A 134 19.45 -12.16 -4.96
C SER A 134 20.22 -13.38 -5.46
N GLN A 135 19.90 -13.88 -6.65
CA GLN A 135 20.64 -14.92 -7.36
C GLN A 135 21.86 -14.27 -8.02
N GLY A 136 22.89 -13.94 -7.21
CA GLY A 136 24.05 -13.20 -7.67
C GLY A 136 24.65 -13.76 -8.98
N HIS A 137 24.94 -12.86 -9.93
CA HIS A 137 25.56 -13.22 -11.20
C HIS A 137 26.93 -13.88 -10.98
N PRO A 138 27.24 -15.02 -11.65
CA PRO A 138 28.50 -15.77 -11.44
C PRO A 138 29.77 -14.95 -11.73
N ALA A 139 29.67 -13.86 -12.52
CA ALA A 139 30.83 -13.00 -12.81
C ALA A 139 31.32 -12.17 -11.62
N ALA A 140 30.50 -11.91 -10.59
CA ALA A 140 30.92 -11.14 -9.42
C ALA A 140 31.76 -11.96 -8.42
N ARG A 141 31.68 -13.30 -8.45
CA ARG A 141 32.56 -14.17 -7.63
C ARG A 141 34.01 -14.24 -8.15
N ASN A 142 34.24 -13.94 -9.43
CA ASN A 142 35.55 -14.06 -10.08
C ASN A 142 36.36 -12.74 -10.17
N LEU A 143 35.85 -11.65 -9.60
CA LEU A 143 36.57 -10.36 -9.54
C LEU A 143 37.34 -10.17 -8.22
N ALA A 144 36.95 -10.82 -7.13
CA ALA A 144 37.69 -10.74 -5.86
C ALA A 144 39.00 -11.55 -5.86
N GLY A 145 39.17 -12.51 -6.77
CA GLY A 145 40.39 -13.33 -6.87
C GLY A 145 41.51 -12.74 -7.73
N ARG A 146 41.29 -11.62 -8.44
CA ARG A 146 42.28 -11.03 -9.37
C ARG A 146 43.01 -9.79 -8.84
N TYR A 147 42.72 -9.35 -7.62
CA TYR A 147 43.31 -8.13 -7.03
C TYR A 147 44.30 -8.40 -5.87
N LEU A 148 44.67 -9.66 -5.60
CA LEU A 148 45.59 -10.01 -4.51
C LEU A 148 46.93 -10.62 -4.96
N GLU A 149 47.29 -10.56 -6.25
CA GLU A 149 48.61 -11.04 -6.73
C GLU A 149 49.53 -9.94 -7.28
N HIS A 150 49.16 -8.66 -7.17
CA HIS A 150 50.02 -7.55 -7.58
C HIS A 150 49.99 -6.39 -6.57
N GLY A 151 50.43 -6.66 -5.34
CA GLY A 151 50.73 -5.65 -4.32
C GLY A 151 51.89 -6.09 -3.46
#